data_AF-A0A8H5LU53-F1
#
_entry.id   AF-A0A8H5LU53-F1
#
_cell.length_a   1.000
_cell.length_b   1.000
_cell.length_c   1.000
_cell.angle_alpha   90.00
_cell.angle_beta   90.00
_cell.angle_gamma   90.00
#
_symmetry.space_group_name_H-M   'P 1'
#
loop_
_entity.id
_entity.type
_entity.pdbx_description
1 polymer ?
#
loop_
_entity_poly.entity_id
_entity_poly.type
_entity_poly.pdbx_seq_one_letter_code
_entity_poly.pdbx_strand_id
1 'polypeptide(L)'
;MDSLHIAPSLSTIMAATNDSEFPELHPEQNPPTDYGIFVISTMKRMPPHRIDQTILRKCIGLSPSYLIADTCMNPEHGVSTWFVGFSRLIDLVVALHAKNELEIETMNAASRACSECWSVAGCWRGLEECREGVKKVALKLQRLLDENGRTYKGERVYAP
;
A
#
# COMPACT_ATOMS: atom_id res chain seq x y z
N MET A 1 50.06 -28.44 40.49
CA MET A 1 50.61 -29.45 39.58
C MET A 1 49.53 -30.49 39.34
N ASP A 2 48.78 -30.58 38.25
CA ASP A 2 48.50 -29.69 37.13
C ASP A 2 47.15 -30.22 36.61
N SER A 3 46.07 -29.45 36.76
CA SER A 3 44.79 -29.81 36.15
C SER A 3 44.82 -29.27 34.72
N LEU A 4 45.26 -30.10 33.78
CA LEU A 4 45.14 -29.83 32.36
C LEU A 4 43.66 -29.70 31.99
N HIS A 5 43.24 -28.47 31.70
CA HIS A 5 42.01 -28.18 30.97
C HIS A 5 42.14 -28.80 29.57
N ILE A 6 41.41 -29.89 29.34
CA ILE A 6 41.27 -30.49 28.01
C ILE A 6 40.40 -29.53 27.19
N ALA A 7 41.01 -28.81 26.26
CA ALA A 7 40.27 -28.06 25.25
C ALA A 7 39.49 -29.06 24.37
N PRO A 8 38.21 -28.82 24.06
CA PRO A 8 37.45 -29.72 23.21
C PRO A 8 38.06 -29.75 21.80
N SER A 9 38.10 -30.94 21.20
CA SER A 9 38.62 -31.15 19.84
C SER A 9 37.82 -30.34 18.81
N LEU A 10 38.48 -29.88 17.74
CA LEU A 10 37.85 -29.15 16.63
C LEU A 10 36.63 -29.88 16.03
N SER A 11 36.63 -31.22 16.06
CA SER A 11 35.50 -32.06 15.66
C SER A 11 34.23 -31.87 16.49
N THR A 12 34.36 -31.44 17.76
CA THR A 12 33.21 -31.15 18.65
C THR A 12 32.63 -29.76 18.38
N ILE A 13 33.45 -28.80 17.91
CA ILE A 13 32.99 -27.44 17.58
C ILE A 13 32.20 -27.43 16.27
N MET A 14 32.51 -28.32 15.33
CA MET A 14 31.80 -28.43 14.04
C MET A 14 30.39 -29.04 14.13
N ALA A 15 29.97 -29.54 15.29
CA ALA A 15 28.62 -30.09 15.49
C ALA A 15 27.61 -29.06 16.03
N ALA A 16 28.03 -27.81 16.26
CA ALA A 16 27.25 -26.79 16.94
C ALA A 16 26.95 -25.54 16.09
N THR A 17 26.95 -25.67 14.76
CA THR A 17 26.47 -24.62 13.85
C THR A 17 25.44 -25.24 12.92
N ASN A 18 24.25 -25.50 13.47
CA ASN A 18 23.07 -25.63 12.63
C ASN A 18 22.70 -24.21 12.18
N ASP A 19 23.47 -23.70 11.23
CA ASP A 19 23.31 -22.40 10.57
C ASP A 19 22.04 -22.45 9.70
N SER A 20 20.90 -22.30 10.35
CA SER A 20 19.65 -21.95 9.68
C SER A 20 19.22 -20.60 10.22
N GLU A 21 19.98 -19.57 9.83
CA GLU A 21 19.81 -18.16 10.25
C GLU A 21 18.51 -17.53 9.72
N PHE A 22 17.70 -18.25 8.96
CA PHE A 22 16.36 -17.82 8.57
C PHE A 22 15.36 -18.96 8.77
N PRO A 23 14.28 -18.75 9.55
CA PRO A 23 13.23 -19.74 9.67
C PRO A 23 12.64 -20.04 8.29
N GLU A 24 12.35 -21.31 8.01
CA GLU A 24 11.60 -21.71 6.82
C GLU A 24 10.27 -20.95 6.79
N LEU A 25 10.12 -20.07 5.80
CA LEU A 25 8.88 -19.33 5.58
C LEU A 25 7.84 -20.29 5.00
N HIS A 26 6.99 -20.84 5.85
CA HIS A 26 5.84 -21.60 5.40
C HIS A 26 4.80 -20.64 4.77
N PRO A 27 4.43 -20.79 3.49
CA PRO A 27 3.47 -19.90 2.82
C PRO A 27 2.12 -19.81 3.53
N GLU A 28 1.74 -20.85 4.26
CA GLU A 28 0.50 -20.89 5.05
C GLU A 28 0.49 -19.91 6.24
N GLN A 29 1.66 -19.46 6.70
CA GLN A 29 1.79 -18.49 7.78
C GLN A 29 1.69 -17.03 7.28
N ASN A 30 1.78 -16.80 5.96
CA ASN A 30 1.72 -15.47 5.39
C ASN A 30 0.99 -15.47 4.03
N PRO A 31 -0.35 -15.58 4.05
CA PRO A 31 -1.13 -15.62 2.82
C PRO A 31 -0.95 -14.34 1.99
N PRO A 32 -1.15 -14.39 0.66
CA PRO A 32 -1.10 -13.20 -0.18
C PRO A 32 -2.02 -12.09 0.32
N THR A 33 -1.55 -10.85 0.25
CA THR A 33 -2.38 -9.69 0.55
C THR A 33 -3.45 -9.49 -0.52
N ASP A 34 -4.59 -8.93 -0.10
CA ASP A 34 -5.65 -8.47 -0.98
C ASP A 34 -6.12 -7.09 -0.52
N TYR A 35 -5.64 -6.06 -1.20
CA TYR A 35 -5.96 -4.68 -0.85
C TYR A 35 -7.45 -4.35 -1.04
N GLY A 36 -8.09 -4.97 -2.03
CA GLY A 36 -9.51 -4.78 -2.31
C GLY A 36 -10.37 -5.25 -1.13
N ILE A 37 -10.14 -6.47 -0.65
CA ILE A 37 -10.81 -7.03 0.52
C ILE A 37 -10.49 -6.21 1.77
N PHE A 38 -9.23 -5.83 1.98
CA PHE A 38 -8.82 -5.01 3.12
C PHE A 38 -9.58 -3.68 3.17
N VAL A 39 -9.63 -2.96 2.04
CA VAL A 39 -10.33 -1.68 1.92
C VAL A 39 -11.82 -1.86 2.17
N ILE A 40 -12.46 -2.79 1.45
CA ILE A 40 -13.92 -3.03 1.57
C ILE A 40 -14.29 -3.37 3.01
N SER A 41 -13.53 -4.27 3.64
CA SER A 41 -13.77 -4.69 5.02
C SER A 41 -13.54 -3.57 6.02
N THR A 42 -12.58 -2.68 5.77
CA THR A 42 -12.32 -1.52 6.63
C THR A 42 -13.41 -0.47 6.50
N MET A 43 -13.84 -0.16 5.27
CA MET A 43 -14.92 0.82 5.03
C MET A 43 -16.27 0.33 5.55
N LYS A 44 -16.58 -0.98 5.45
CA LYS A 44 -17.81 -1.57 6.02
C LYS A 44 -17.96 -1.40 7.53
N ARG A 45 -16.85 -1.21 8.25
CA ARG A 45 -16.85 -1.03 9.72
C ARG A 45 -17.09 0.42 10.14
N MET A 46 -17.14 1.36 9.19
CA MET A 46 -17.44 2.76 9.48
C MET A 46 -18.93 2.98 9.75
N PRO A 47 -19.28 3.99 10.57
CA PRO A 47 -20.67 4.34 10.77
C PRO A 47 -21.31 4.79 9.43
N PRO A 48 -22.57 4.38 9.15
CA PRO A 48 -23.22 4.58 7.85
C PRO A 48 -23.49 6.05 7.50
N HIS A 49 -23.40 6.95 8.48
CA HIS A 49 -23.79 8.35 8.32
C HIS A 49 -22.60 9.31 8.22
N ARG A 50 -21.36 8.82 8.39
CA ARG A 50 -20.18 9.65 8.25
C ARG A 50 -18.96 8.80 7.91
N ILE A 51 -18.31 9.12 6.80
CA ILE A 51 -17.01 8.53 6.48
C ILE A 51 -15.96 9.17 7.38
N ASP A 52 -15.23 8.35 8.12
CA ASP A 52 -14.06 8.80 8.86
C ASP A 52 -12.91 9.03 7.87
N GLN A 53 -12.66 10.31 7.56
CA GLN A 53 -11.62 10.71 6.62
C GLN A 53 -10.20 10.40 7.14
N THR A 54 -10.00 10.22 8.45
CA THR A 54 -8.71 9.80 9.01
C THR A 54 -8.40 8.36 8.64
N ILE A 55 -9.38 7.47 8.76
CA ILE A 55 -9.22 6.08 8.32
C ILE A 55 -9.12 6.01 6.80
N LEU A 56 -9.91 6.79 6.06
CA LEU A 56 -9.80 6.89 4.60
C LEU A 56 -8.38 7.29 4.17
N ARG A 57 -7.79 8.34 4.77
CA ARG A 57 -6.42 8.77 4.52
C ARG A 57 -5.40 7.67 4.81
N LYS A 58 -5.55 6.95 5.93
CA LYS A 58 -4.67 5.81 6.26
C LYS A 58 -4.77 4.73 5.18
N CYS A 59 -5.97 4.36 4.76
CA CYS A 59 -6.15 3.39 3.68
C CYS A 59 -5.50 3.88 2.38
N ILE A 60 -5.73 5.14 1.97
CA ILE A 60 -5.11 5.75 0.78
C ILE A 60 -3.59 5.72 0.86
N GLY A 61 -3.00 6.08 2.02
CA GLY A 61 -1.56 6.08 2.22
C GLY A 61 -0.93 4.68 2.12
N LEU A 62 -1.71 3.61 2.29
CA LEU A 62 -1.24 2.24 2.12
C LEU A 62 -1.22 1.77 0.65
N SER A 63 -1.88 2.49 -0.27
CA SER A 63 -2.00 2.06 -1.68
C SER A 63 -0.67 1.75 -2.36
N PRO A 64 0.42 2.54 -2.20
CA PRO A 64 1.70 2.24 -2.85
C PRO A 64 2.37 0.97 -2.29
N SER A 65 2.25 0.71 -0.98
CA SER A 65 2.81 -0.49 -0.37
C SER A 65 2.06 -1.74 -0.80
N TYR A 66 0.72 -1.68 -0.83
CA TYR A 66 -0.10 -2.78 -1.32
C TYR A 66 0.05 -3.01 -2.83
N LEU A 67 0.39 -1.99 -3.61
CA LEU A 67 0.73 -2.19 -5.02
C LEU A 67 1.90 -3.17 -5.16
N ILE A 68 2.94 -3.02 -4.35
CA ILE A 68 4.09 -3.94 -4.36
C ILE A 68 3.69 -5.29 -3.76
N ALA A 69 3.04 -5.29 -2.60
CA ALA A 69 2.72 -6.53 -1.88
C ALA A 69 1.77 -7.43 -2.68
N ASP A 70 0.63 -6.90 -3.16
CA ASP A 70 -0.35 -7.68 -3.90
C ASP A 70 0.27 -8.25 -5.19
N THR A 71 1.07 -7.45 -5.92
CA THR A 71 1.68 -7.89 -7.18
C THR A 71 2.79 -8.90 -7.02
N CYS A 72 3.59 -8.78 -5.94
CA CYS A 72 4.65 -9.75 -5.65
C CYS A 72 4.09 -11.06 -5.05
N MET A 73 3.06 -11.00 -4.21
CA MET A 73 2.52 -12.18 -3.51
C MET A 73 1.44 -12.90 -4.32
N ASN A 74 0.80 -12.22 -5.26
CA ASN A 74 -0.19 -12.79 -6.17
C ASN A 74 -0.05 -12.19 -7.58
N PRO A 75 0.89 -12.69 -8.40
CA PRO A 75 1.14 -12.12 -9.73
C PRO A 75 -0.06 -12.20 -10.69
N GLU A 76 -0.98 -13.16 -10.50
CA GLU A 76 -2.13 -13.36 -11.39
C GLU A 76 -3.26 -12.35 -11.12
N HIS A 77 -3.50 -12.01 -9.86
CA HIS A 77 -4.66 -11.19 -9.47
C HIS A 77 -4.32 -9.93 -8.68
N GLY A 78 -3.09 -9.78 -8.19
CA GLY A 78 -2.68 -8.72 -7.29
C GLY A 78 -2.86 -7.31 -7.85
N VAL A 79 -2.56 -7.11 -9.14
CA VAL A 79 -2.83 -5.83 -9.81
C VAL A 79 -4.34 -5.51 -9.78
N SER A 80 -5.18 -6.51 -10.00
CA SER A 80 -6.63 -6.33 -10.07
C SER A 80 -7.23 -6.04 -8.69
N THR A 81 -6.83 -6.76 -7.65
CA THR A 81 -7.29 -6.54 -6.27
C THR A 81 -6.83 -5.19 -5.75
N TRP A 82 -5.57 -4.83 -6.02
CA TRP A 82 -5.04 -3.51 -5.74
C TRP A 82 -5.85 -2.40 -6.41
N PHE A 83 -6.10 -2.52 -7.72
CA PHE A 83 -6.85 -1.50 -8.46
C PHE A 83 -8.29 -1.36 -7.94
N VAL A 84 -8.95 -2.47 -7.60
CA VAL A 84 -10.26 -2.45 -6.95
C VAL A 84 -10.20 -1.66 -5.64
N GLY A 85 -9.24 -1.97 -4.76
CA GLY A 85 -9.07 -1.26 -3.49
C GLY A 85 -8.84 0.24 -3.69
N PHE A 86 -7.86 0.60 -4.53
CA PHE A 86 -7.51 2.00 -4.75
C PHE A 86 -8.63 2.78 -5.42
N SER A 87 -9.25 2.25 -6.49
CA SER A 87 -10.37 2.92 -7.16
C SER A 87 -11.53 3.17 -6.20
N ARG A 88 -11.84 2.25 -5.29
CA ARG A 88 -12.92 2.43 -4.31
C ARG A 88 -12.64 3.57 -3.33
N LEU A 89 -11.40 3.70 -2.86
CA LEU A 89 -11.01 4.82 -2.00
C LEU A 89 -11.18 6.17 -2.74
N ILE A 90 -10.79 6.22 -4.01
CA ILE A 90 -10.94 7.43 -4.82
C ILE A 90 -12.40 7.74 -5.13
N ASP A 91 -13.24 6.74 -5.36
CA ASP A 91 -14.68 6.92 -5.51
C ASP A 91 -15.29 7.54 -4.23
N LEU A 92 -14.80 7.19 -3.04
CA LEU A 92 -15.21 7.84 -1.78
C LEU A 92 -14.73 9.29 -1.70
N VAL A 93 -13.52 9.60 -2.15
CA VAL A 93 -13.02 10.99 -2.24
C VAL A 93 -13.92 11.83 -3.14
N VAL A 94 -14.26 11.31 -4.32
CA VAL A 94 -15.19 11.97 -5.26
C VAL A 94 -16.58 12.15 -4.63
N ALA A 95 -17.09 11.14 -3.93
CA ALA A 95 -18.39 11.22 -3.25
C ALA A 95 -18.40 12.26 -2.12
N LEU A 96 -17.32 12.35 -1.34
CA LEU A 96 -17.16 13.38 -0.31
C LEU A 96 -17.09 14.79 -0.94
N HIS A 97 -16.42 14.93 -2.08
CA HIS A 97 -16.40 16.20 -2.82
C HIS A 97 -17.80 16.61 -3.27
N ALA A 98 -18.56 15.69 -3.87
CA ALA A 98 -19.93 15.94 -4.32
C ALA A 98 -20.88 16.35 -3.17
N LYS A 99 -20.61 15.89 -1.95
CA LYS A 99 -21.33 16.29 -0.74
C LYS A 99 -20.79 17.56 -0.08
N ASN A 100 -19.74 18.17 -0.64
CA ASN A 100 -19.01 19.29 -0.05
C ASN A 100 -18.37 18.97 1.32
N GLU A 101 -18.13 17.69 1.61
CA GLU A 101 -17.58 17.18 2.88
C GLU A 101 -16.09 16.83 2.78
N LEU A 102 -15.50 16.82 1.58
CA LEU A 102 -14.09 16.44 1.38
C LEU A 102 -13.14 17.47 2.02
N GLU A 103 -12.31 16.96 2.93
CA GLU A 103 -11.21 17.69 3.60
C GLU A 103 -9.99 17.82 2.67
N ILE A 104 -9.28 18.95 2.77
CA ILE A 104 -8.08 19.23 1.98
C ILE A 104 -6.96 18.21 2.26
N GLU A 105 -6.82 17.74 3.49
CA GLU A 105 -5.85 16.72 3.89
C GLU A 105 -6.12 15.39 3.18
N THR A 106 -7.40 15.06 2.96
CA THR A 106 -7.79 13.85 2.22
C THR A 106 -7.46 13.98 0.74
N MET A 107 -7.71 15.15 0.15
CA MET A 107 -7.32 15.43 -1.23
C MET A 107 -5.80 15.36 -1.42
N ASN A 108 -5.04 15.91 -0.47
CA ASN A 108 -3.58 15.83 -0.44
C ASN A 108 -3.08 14.39 -0.32
N ALA A 109 -3.67 13.58 0.57
CA ALA A 109 -3.32 12.18 0.71
C ALA A 109 -3.56 11.40 -0.60
N ALA A 110 -4.68 11.65 -1.27
CA ALA A 110 -5.01 11.00 -2.54
C ALA A 110 -4.04 11.39 -3.66
N SER A 111 -3.72 12.68 -3.80
CA SER A 111 -2.75 13.17 -4.79
C SER A 111 -1.36 12.58 -4.56
N ARG A 112 -0.91 12.56 -3.29
CA ARG A 112 0.37 11.95 -2.91
C ARG A 112 0.42 10.46 -3.22
N ALA A 113 -0.57 9.69 -2.76
CA ALA A 113 -0.62 8.25 -3.02
C ALA A 113 -0.66 7.94 -4.52
N CYS A 114 -1.36 8.75 -5.32
CA CYS A 114 -1.37 8.61 -6.77
C CYS A 114 0.03 8.79 -7.38
N SER A 115 0.79 9.79 -6.92
CA SER A 115 2.15 10.08 -7.39
C SER A 115 3.15 9.01 -6.95
N GLU A 116 3.02 8.51 -5.73
CA GLU A 116 3.82 7.40 -5.22
C GLU A 116 3.52 6.10 -5.98
N CYS A 117 2.24 5.77 -6.22
CA CYS A 117 1.86 4.61 -7.04
C CYS A 117 2.37 4.71 -8.47
N TRP A 118 2.34 5.91 -9.07
CA TRP A 118 2.91 6.16 -10.40
C TRP A 118 4.41 5.85 -10.45
N SER A 119 5.13 6.30 -9.42
CA SER A 119 6.56 6.10 -9.29
C SER A 119 6.89 4.63 -9.08
N VAL A 120 6.19 3.94 -8.17
CA VAL A 120 6.34 2.50 -7.91
C VAL A 120 6.08 1.69 -9.18
N ALA A 121 4.96 1.93 -9.86
CA ALA A 121 4.64 1.25 -11.12
C ALA A 121 5.65 1.55 -12.25
N GLY A 122 6.46 2.60 -12.11
CA GLY A 122 7.52 2.94 -13.04
C GLY A 122 8.88 2.32 -12.76
N CYS A 123 9.15 1.93 -11.51
CA CYS A 123 10.45 1.42 -11.09
C CYS A 123 10.58 -0.11 -11.24
N TRP A 124 9.46 -0.84 -11.39
CA TRP A 124 9.42 -2.30 -11.43
C TRP A 124 8.96 -2.80 -12.80
N ARG A 125 9.71 -3.74 -13.37
CA ARG A 125 9.34 -4.42 -14.63
C ARG A 125 8.11 -5.29 -14.40
N GLY A 126 7.15 -5.27 -15.31
CA GLY A 126 5.92 -6.07 -15.21
C GLY A 126 4.75 -5.37 -14.52
N LEU A 127 4.91 -4.10 -14.08
CA LEU A 127 3.84 -3.29 -13.49
C LEU A 127 3.29 -2.23 -14.46
N GLU A 128 3.50 -2.39 -15.76
CA GLU A 128 3.05 -1.44 -16.78
C GLU A 128 1.52 -1.30 -16.78
N GLU A 129 0.79 -2.39 -16.54
CA GLU A 129 -0.67 -2.38 -16.40
C GLU A 129 -1.15 -1.55 -15.20
N CYS A 130 -0.35 -1.48 -14.13
CA CYS A 130 -0.67 -0.66 -12.97
C CYS A 130 -0.68 0.83 -13.31
N ARG A 131 0.17 1.28 -14.24
CA ARG A 131 0.19 2.69 -14.67
C ARG A 131 -1.13 3.11 -15.31
N GLU A 132 -1.79 2.23 -16.06
CA GLU A 132 -3.11 2.52 -16.62
C GLU A 132 -4.17 2.64 -15.51
N GLY A 133 -4.07 1.81 -14.47
CA GLY A 133 -4.88 1.96 -13.25
C GLY A 133 -4.65 3.31 -12.54
N VAL A 134 -3.39 3.68 -12.33
CA VAL A 134 -3.03 4.97 -11.71
C VAL A 134 -3.52 6.15 -12.54
N LYS A 135 -3.38 6.13 -13.88
CA LYS A 135 -3.93 7.19 -14.76
C LYS A 135 -5.43 7.38 -14.59
N LYS A 136 -6.18 6.28 -14.57
CA LYS A 136 -7.65 6.33 -14.39
C LYS A 136 -8.03 7.02 -13.09
N VAL A 137 -7.29 6.74 -12.01
CA VAL A 137 -7.45 7.42 -10.72
C VAL A 137 -7.04 8.89 -10.79
N ALA A 138 -5.88 9.19 -11.37
CA ALA A 138 -5.38 10.56 -11.50
C ALA A 138 -6.37 11.47 -12.23
N LEU A 139 -6.99 10.97 -13.30
CA LEU A 139 -8.02 11.70 -14.04
C LEU A 139 -9.27 12.00 -13.21
N LYS A 140 -9.66 11.10 -12.28
CA LYS A 140 -10.75 11.37 -11.35
C LYS A 140 -10.38 12.50 -10.39
N LEU A 141 -9.17 12.46 -9.83
CA LEU A 141 -8.68 13.48 -8.90
C LEU A 141 -8.50 14.85 -9.58
N GLN A 142 -7.99 14.87 -10.81
CA GLN A 142 -7.81 16.11 -11.58
C GLN A 142 -9.13 16.86 -11.80
N ARG A 143 -10.25 16.14 -11.96
CA ARG A 143 -11.59 16.73 -12.10
C ARG A 143 -12.11 17.38 -10.82
N LEU A 144 -11.50 17.13 -9.68
CA LEU A 144 -11.88 17.75 -8.40
C LEU A 144 -11.13 19.06 -8.14
N LEU A 145 -10.03 19.29 -8.87
CA LEU A 145 -9.19 20.48 -8.69
C LEU A 145 -9.85 21.73 -9.27
N ASP A 146 -9.42 22.88 -8.77
CA ASP A 146 -9.78 24.18 -9.33
C ASP A 146 -9.22 24.31 -10.76
N GLU A 147 -9.68 25.33 -11.51
CA GLU A 147 -9.32 25.53 -12.93
C GLU A 147 -7.81 25.59 -13.21
N ASN A 148 -7.01 25.99 -12.22
CA ASN A 148 -5.55 26.03 -12.31
C ASN A 148 -4.88 24.64 -12.25
N GLY A 149 -5.63 23.59 -11.90
CA GLY A 149 -5.16 22.20 -11.79
C GLY A 149 -4.15 21.97 -10.67
N ARG A 150 -4.03 22.88 -9.69
CA ARG A 150 -3.03 22.86 -8.61
C ARG A 150 -3.60 23.14 -7.22
N THR A 151 -4.80 23.68 -7.15
CA THR A 151 -5.49 23.96 -5.89
C THR A 151 -6.81 23.20 -5.80
N TYR A 152 -7.29 23.03 -4.58
CA TYR A 152 -8.61 22.52 -4.26
C TYR A 152 -9.25 23.50 -3.30
N LYS A 153 -10.34 24.17 -3.73
CA LYS A 153 -11.01 25.23 -2.95
C LYS A 153 -10.06 26.36 -2.54
N GLY A 154 -9.11 26.71 -3.41
CA GLY A 154 -8.11 27.75 -3.18
C GLY A 154 -6.88 27.32 -2.37
N GLU A 155 -6.89 26.12 -1.78
CA GLU A 155 -5.74 25.58 -1.04
C GLU A 155 -4.84 24.75 -1.94
N ARG A 156 -3.52 24.81 -1.74
CA ARG A 156 -2.57 24.03 -2.55
C ARG A 156 -2.72 22.53 -2.28
N VAL A 157 -2.81 21.77 -3.37
CA VAL A 157 -2.75 20.31 -3.33
C VAL A 157 -1.31 19.86 -3.59
N TYR A 158 -0.93 18.74 -3.01
CA TYR A 158 0.32 18.05 -3.28
C TYR A 158 0.53 17.90 -4.78
N ALA A 159 1.69 18.34 -5.24
CA ALA A 159 2.19 18.15 -6.58
C ALA A 159 3.59 17.53 -6.47
N PRO A 160 3.86 16.41 -7.17
CA PRO A 160 5.20 15.82 -7.23
C PRO A 160 6.19 16.68 -8.01
#